data_AF-A0A414IN48-F1
#
_entry.id   AF-A0A414IN48-F1
#
_cell.length_a   1.000
_cell.length_b   1.000
_cell.length_c   1.000
_cell.angle_alpha   90.00
_cell.angle_beta   90.00
_cell.angle_gamma   90.00
#
_symmetry.space_group_name_H-M   'P 1'
#
loop_
_entity.id
_entity.type
_entity.pdbx_description
1 polymer ?
#
loop_
_entity_poly.entity_id
_entity_poly.type
_entity_poly.pdbx_seq_one_letter_code
_entity_poly.pdbx_strand_id
1 'polypeptide(L)'
;MSDTQVAMTVDLIIEEYPYMKTDDFKLCFKNAMKMKYGESYNRIDGQVIMGWLREYNKERCAIADSQSWNEHKAHMADEQRTTNGMFYEEYREELKKRALSGDKSAINALRMSDELISELNRKRYEGLEKKPSEF
;
A
#
# COMPACT_ATOMS: atom_id res chain seq x y z
N MET A 1 3.56 -42.30 -19.77
CA MET A 1 4.78 -41.49 -19.84
C MET A 1 5.97 -42.41 -19.61
N SER A 2 6.98 -42.41 -20.49
CA SER A 2 8.20 -43.22 -20.30
C SER A 2 9.22 -42.48 -19.44
N ASP A 3 10.20 -43.21 -18.89
CA ASP A 3 11.27 -42.63 -18.05
C ASP A 3 12.03 -41.50 -18.75
N THR A 4 12.28 -41.63 -20.05
CA THR A 4 12.91 -40.56 -20.86
C THR A 4 12.03 -39.31 -20.92
N GLN A 5 10.72 -39.46 -21.09
CA GLN A 5 9.79 -38.33 -21.11
C GLN A 5 9.68 -37.66 -19.74
N VAL A 6 9.75 -38.45 -18.67
CA VAL A 6 9.81 -37.93 -17.29
C VAL A 6 11.07 -37.08 -17.13
N ALA A 7 12.25 -37.62 -17.46
CA ALA A 7 13.52 -36.90 -17.34
C ALA A 7 13.51 -35.58 -18.12
N MET A 8 13.10 -35.61 -19.39
CA MET A 8 12.99 -34.39 -20.21
C MET A 8 12.02 -33.35 -19.63
N THR A 9 10.90 -33.81 -19.04
CA THR A 9 9.93 -32.91 -18.42
C THR A 9 10.51 -32.29 -17.15
N VAL A 10 11.25 -33.07 -16.36
CA VAL A 10 11.92 -32.58 -15.14
C VAL A 10 12.96 -31.53 -15.49
N ASP A 11 13.79 -31.77 -16.51
CA ASP A 11 14.79 -30.81 -16.98
C ASP A 11 14.13 -29.48 -17.39
N LEU A 12 13.02 -29.56 -18.16
CA LEU A 12 12.25 -28.38 -18.56
C LEU A 12 11.64 -27.63 -17.36
N ILE A 13 11.16 -28.35 -16.34
CA ILE A 13 10.64 -27.74 -15.12
C ILE A 13 11.73 -26.97 -14.38
N ILE A 14 12.93 -27.55 -14.27
CA ILE A 14 14.08 -26.92 -13.61
C ILE A 14 14.50 -25.65 -14.36
N GLU A 15 14.45 -25.69 -15.70
CA GLU A 15 14.78 -24.54 -16.55
C GLU A 15 13.76 -23.40 -16.43
N GLU A 16 12.46 -23.71 -16.54
CA GLU A 16 11.39 -22.69 -16.55
C GLU A 16 11.04 -22.17 -15.14
N TYR A 17 11.19 -23.00 -14.12
CA TYR A 17 10.77 -22.71 -12.75
C TYR A 17 11.88 -22.95 -11.70
N PRO A 18 13.07 -22.34 -11.85
CA PRO A 18 14.22 -22.58 -10.96
C PRO A 18 13.99 -22.14 -9.51
N TYR A 19 13.00 -21.27 -9.29
CA TYR A 19 12.63 -20.74 -7.97
C TYR A 19 11.58 -21.58 -7.24
N MET A 20 10.98 -22.59 -7.90
CA MET A 20 9.99 -23.46 -7.26
C MET A 20 10.67 -24.49 -6.34
N LYS A 21 10.07 -24.70 -5.17
CA LYS A 21 10.50 -25.68 -4.17
C LYS A 21 9.65 -26.95 -4.26
N THR A 22 10.08 -28.00 -3.57
CA THR A 22 9.35 -29.28 -3.50
C THR A 22 7.90 -29.13 -3.03
N ASP A 23 7.64 -28.21 -2.10
CA ASP A 23 6.29 -27.95 -1.58
C ASP A 23 5.34 -27.37 -2.65
N ASP A 24 5.89 -26.60 -3.58
CA ASP A 24 5.15 -25.98 -4.67
C ASP A 24 4.60 -27.04 -5.63
N PHE A 25 5.44 -28.02 -6.00
CA PHE A 25 5.02 -29.16 -6.81
C PHE A 25 3.96 -30.00 -6.11
N LYS A 26 4.13 -30.26 -4.82
CA LYS A 26 3.15 -31.00 -4.00
C LYS A 26 1.78 -30.31 -3.99
N LEU A 27 1.76 -28.99 -3.81
CA LEU A 27 0.52 -28.21 -3.80
C LEU A 27 -0.09 -28.11 -5.20
N CYS A 28 0.73 -27.85 -6.22
CA CYS A 28 0.29 -27.78 -7.62
C CYS A 28 -0.41 -29.08 -8.03
N PHE A 29 0.21 -30.24 -7.80
CA PHE A 29 -0.38 -31.53 -8.15
C PHE A 29 -1.62 -31.85 -7.31
N LYS A 30 -1.65 -31.44 -6.03
CA LYS A 30 -2.87 -31.56 -5.20
C LYS A 30 -4.03 -30.74 -5.76
N ASN A 31 -3.78 -29.55 -6.28
CA ASN A 31 -4.79 -28.70 -6.89
C ASN A 31 -5.22 -29.24 -8.27
N ALA A 32 -4.28 -29.77 -9.05
CA ALA A 32 -4.57 -30.44 -10.32
C ALA A 32 -5.48 -31.67 -10.11
N MET A 33 -5.21 -32.50 -9.09
CA MET A 33 -6.08 -33.63 -8.72
C MET A 33 -7.50 -33.21 -8.30
N LYS A 34 -7.68 -31.96 -7.86
CA LYS A 34 -8.99 -31.36 -7.58
C LYS A 34 -9.63 -30.71 -8.81
N MET A 35 -9.07 -30.93 -10.00
CA MET A 35 -9.51 -30.34 -11.28
C MET A 35 -9.45 -28.81 -11.32
N LYS A 36 -8.64 -28.17 -10.47
CA LYS A 36 -8.54 -26.70 -10.40
C LYS A 36 -7.99 -26.07 -11.68
N TYR A 37 -7.10 -26.79 -12.37
CA TYR A 37 -6.41 -26.31 -13.57
C TYR A 37 -6.94 -26.98 -14.86
N GLY A 38 -8.18 -27.48 -14.81
CA GLY A 38 -8.86 -28.13 -15.94
C GLY A 38 -8.87 -29.66 -15.86
N GLU A 39 -9.59 -30.26 -16.80
CA GLU A 39 -9.75 -31.72 -16.90
C GLU A 39 -8.58 -32.33 -17.68
N SER A 40 -7.81 -33.22 -17.04
CA SER A 40 -6.92 -34.12 -17.75
C SER A 40 -7.73 -35.33 -18.20
N TYR A 41 -8.17 -35.35 -19.46
CA TYR A 41 -8.91 -36.46 -20.09
C TYR A 41 -8.06 -37.74 -20.17
N ASN A 42 -7.86 -38.39 -19.02
CA ASN A 42 -7.06 -39.61 -18.83
C ASN A 42 -5.63 -39.53 -19.39
N ARG A 43 -5.07 -38.31 -19.47
CA ARG A 43 -3.75 -38.01 -20.05
C ARG A 43 -2.91 -37.24 -19.06
N ILE A 44 -1.77 -37.80 -18.68
CA ILE A 44 -0.73 -37.13 -17.91
C ILE A 44 0.56 -37.22 -18.72
N ASP A 45 0.96 -36.10 -19.30
CA ASP A 45 2.26 -35.94 -19.95
C ASP A 45 2.87 -34.57 -19.62
N GLY A 46 4.04 -34.28 -20.19
CA GLY A 46 4.80 -33.09 -19.88
C GLY A 46 4.04 -31.81 -20.19
N GLN A 47 3.25 -31.79 -21.28
CA GLN A 47 2.47 -30.61 -21.64
C GLN A 47 1.37 -30.32 -20.60
N VAL A 48 0.70 -31.37 -20.11
CA VAL A 48 -0.32 -31.23 -19.05
C VAL A 48 0.31 -30.72 -17.75
N ILE A 49 1.44 -31.31 -17.34
CA ILE A 49 2.17 -30.91 -16.13
C ILE A 49 2.65 -29.46 -16.21
N MET A 50 3.26 -29.07 -17.33
CA MET A 50 3.71 -27.69 -17.56
C MET A 50 2.53 -26.70 -17.59
N GLY A 51 1.37 -27.12 -18.10
CA GLY A 51 0.14 -26.33 -18.05
C GLY A 51 -0.30 -26.05 -16.62
N TRP A 52 -0.33 -27.09 -15.76
CA TRP A 52 -0.67 -26.93 -14.35
C TRP A 52 0.30 -26.02 -13.61
N LEU A 53 1.60 -26.18 -13.84
CA LEU A 53 2.63 -25.34 -13.22
C LEU A 53 2.50 -23.87 -13.65
N ARG A 54 2.14 -23.62 -14.92
CA ARG A 54 1.89 -22.27 -15.43
C ARG A 54 0.72 -21.61 -14.71
N GLU A 55 -0.41 -22.31 -14.56
CA GLU A 55 -1.57 -21.77 -13.85
C GLU A 55 -1.28 -21.57 -12.36
N TYR A 56 -0.64 -22.54 -11.72
CA TYR A 56 -0.19 -22.40 -10.34
C TYR A 56 0.75 -21.21 -10.14
N ASN A 57 1.70 -20.98 -11.06
CA ASN A 57 2.61 -19.84 -10.98
C ASN A 57 1.87 -18.50 -11.08
N LYS A 58 0.88 -18.38 -11.96
CA LYS A 58 0.03 -17.17 -12.05
C LYS A 58 -0.66 -16.87 -10.74
N GLU A 59 -1.25 -17.89 -10.10
CA GLU A 59 -1.91 -17.73 -8.80
C GLU A 59 -0.93 -17.26 -7.72
N ARG A 60 0.28 -17.83 -7.69
CA ARG A 60 1.31 -17.41 -6.75
C ARG A 60 1.71 -15.96 -6.94
N CYS A 61 1.95 -15.54 -8.18
CA CYS A 61 2.27 -14.15 -8.50
C CYS A 61 1.16 -13.22 -8.04
N ALA A 62 -0.11 -13.55 -8.32
CA ALA A 62 -1.25 -12.73 -7.89
C ALA A 62 -1.35 -12.60 -6.37
N ILE A 63 -1.05 -13.67 -5.61
CA ILE A 63 -1.02 -13.62 -4.15
C ILE A 63 0.12 -12.73 -3.66
N ALA A 64 1.33 -12.88 -4.22
CA ALA A 64 2.48 -12.07 -3.86
C ALA A 64 2.25 -10.57 -4.18
N ASP A 65 1.67 -10.27 -5.34
CA ASP A 65 1.32 -8.91 -5.74
C ASP A 65 0.28 -8.31 -4.78
N SER A 66 -0.76 -9.08 -4.41
CA SER A 66 -1.77 -8.64 -3.46
C SER A 66 -1.18 -8.40 -2.07
N GLN A 67 -0.29 -9.27 -1.60
CA GLN A 67 0.40 -9.09 -0.32
C GLN A 67 1.27 -7.84 -0.33
N SER A 68 2.11 -7.67 -1.34
CA SER A 68 2.97 -6.50 -1.52
C SER A 68 2.15 -5.20 -1.58
N TRP A 69 1.05 -5.19 -2.35
CA TRP A 69 0.12 -4.07 -2.41
C TRP A 69 -0.50 -3.74 -1.06
N ASN A 70 -0.96 -4.76 -0.32
CA ASN A 70 -1.59 -4.57 0.98
C ASN A 70 -0.59 -4.08 2.03
N GLU A 71 0.64 -4.60 2.03
CA GLU A 71 1.73 -4.14 2.89
C GLU A 71 2.08 -2.69 2.59
N HIS A 72 2.23 -2.33 1.32
CA HIS A 72 2.47 -0.95 0.91
C HIS A 72 1.33 -0.02 1.38
N LYS A 73 0.08 -0.41 1.16
CA LYS A 73 -1.09 0.35 1.61
C LYS A 73 -1.13 0.50 3.14
N ALA A 74 -0.77 -0.55 3.88
CA ALA A 74 -0.70 -0.51 5.33
C ALA A 74 0.38 0.48 5.81
N HIS A 75 1.56 0.46 5.18
CA HIS A 75 2.64 1.42 5.47
C HIS A 75 2.21 2.86 5.20
N MET A 76 1.56 3.12 4.06
CA MET A 76 1.02 4.45 3.74
C MET A 76 -0.05 4.91 4.73
N ALA A 77 -0.92 4.01 5.18
CA ALA A 77 -1.92 4.32 6.18
C ALA A 77 -1.31 4.61 7.57
N ASP A 78 -0.22 3.92 7.92
CA ASP A 78 0.51 4.16 9.17
C ASP A 78 1.29 5.48 9.11
N GLU A 79 1.95 5.78 7.99
CA GLU A 79 2.57 7.09 7.75
C GLU A 79 1.53 8.21 7.86
N GLN A 80 0.35 8.05 7.27
CA GLN A 80 -0.75 9.02 7.42
C GLN A 80 -1.20 9.20 8.87
N ARG A 81 -1.21 8.14 9.68
CA ARG A 81 -1.48 8.24 11.13
C ARG A 81 -0.37 8.96 11.87
N THR A 82 0.90 8.78 11.49
CA THR A 82 2.01 9.52 12.09
C THR A 82 1.97 11.01 11.76
N THR A 83 1.40 11.39 10.61
CA THR A 83 1.04 12.78 10.28
C THR A 83 -0.30 13.21 10.91
N ASN A 84 -0.57 12.82 12.16
CA ASN A 84 -1.62 13.43 13.00
C ASN A 84 -1.21 14.86 13.42
N GLY A 85 -0.94 15.72 12.43
CA GLY A 85 -0.90 17.16 12.64
C GLY A 85 -2.32 17.69 12.70
N MET A 86 -2.65 18.45 13.74
CA MET A 86 -3.92 19.17 13.82
C MET A 86 -3.85 20.40 12.90
N PHE A 87 -4.88 20.65 12.08
CA PHE A 87 -4.90 21.90 11.31
C PHE A 87 -4.95 23.10 12.27
N TYR A 88 -4.34 24.22 11.87
CA TYR A 88 -4.29 25.41 12.71
C TYR A 88 -5.68 25.87 13.18
N GLU A 89 -6.69 25.76 12.30
CA GLU A 89 -8.08 26.08 12.62
C GLU A 89 -8.63 25.17 13.72
N GLU A 90 -8.43 23.86 13.62
CA GLU A 90 -8.86 22.88 14.62
C GLU A 90 -8.17 23.12 15.98
N TYR A 91 -6.87 23.43 15.94
CA TYR A 91 -6.10 23.79 17.14
C TYR A 91 -6.65 25.06 17.80
N ARG A 92 -6.99 26.06 16.99
CA ARG A 92 -7.54 27.32 17.48
C ARG A 92 -8.94 27.14 18.08
N GLU A 93 -9.78 26.27 17.53
CA GLU A 93 -11.08 25.92 18.12
C GLU A 93 -10.94 25.18 19.45
N GLU A 94 -9.97 24.27 19.57
CA GLU A 94 -9.71 23.59 20.84
C GLU A 94 -9.21 24.56 21.93
N LEU A 95 -8.35 25.52 21.55
CA LEU A 95 -7.93 26.59 22.45
C LEU A 95 -9.12 27.45 22.91
N LYS A 96 -10.07 27.77 22.04
CA LYS A 96 -11.31 28.49 22.42
C LYS A 96 -12.12 27.71 23.44
N LYS A 97 -12.32 26.41 23.24
CA LYS A 97 -13.07 25.55 24.18
C LYS A 97 -12.41 25.50 25.55
N ARG A 98 -11.09 25.35 25.59
CA ARG A 98 -10.31 25.34 26.84
C ARG A 98 -10.27 26.71 27.52
N ALA A 99 -10.22 27.78 26.73
CA ALA A 99 -10.32 29.13 27.28
C ALA A 99 -11.69 29.38 27.92
N LEU A 100 -12.78 28.88 27.31
CA LEU A 100 -14.14 28.95 27.87
C LEU A 100 -14.27 28.20 29.21
N SER A 101 -13.52 27.11 29.40
CA SER A 101 -13.46 26.40 30.69
C SER A 101 -12.53 27.05 31.72
N GLY A 102 -11.92 28.20 31.40
CA GLY A 102 -11.08 28.97 32.32
C GLY A 102 -9.61 28.57 32.35
N ASP A 103 -9.13 27.78 31.38
CA ASP A 103 -7.72 27.42 31.26
C ASP A 103 -6.86 28.65 30.90
N LYS A 104 -6.09 29.15 31.86
CA LYS A 104 -5.21 30.32 31.72
C LYS A 104 -4.17 30.14 30.62
N SER A 105 -3.69 28.91 30.40
CA SER A 105 -2.72 28.60 29.35
C SER A 105 -3.35 28.78 27.97
N ALA A 106 -4.56 28.24 27.80
CA ALA A 106 -5.30 28.37 26.55
C ALA A 106 -5.69 29.82 26.25
N ILE A 107 -6.09 30.59 27.26
CA ILE A 107 -6.41 32.02 27.14
C ILE A 107 -5.19 32.81 26.63
N ASN A 108 -4.02 32.60 27.24
CA ASN A 108 -2.81 33.33 26.82
C ASN A 108 -2.36 32.90 25.41
N ALA A 109 -2.44 31.61 25.08
CA ALA A 109 -2.14 31.11 23.75
C ALA A 109 -3.05 31.74 22.68
N LEU A 110 -4.35 31.87 22.98
CA LEU A 110 -5.33 32.51 22.09
C LEU A 110 -5.01 33.99 21.87
N ARG A 111 -4.70 34.72 22.94
CA ARG A 111 -4.31 36.14 22.88
C ARG A 111 -3.08 36.34 22.00
N MET A 112 -2.03 35.55 22.22
CA MET A 112 -0.80 35.62 21.42
C MET A 112 -1.04 35.30 19.94
N SER A 113 -1.89 34.31 19.66
CA SER A 113 -2.34 34.00 18.30
C SER A 113 -3.03 35.19 17.64
N ASP A 114 -3.96 35.82 18.34
CA ASP A 114 -4.75 36.94 17.80
C ASP A 114 -3.90 38.19 17.55
N GLU A 115 -2.95 38.47 18.43
CA GLU A 115 -1.96 39.54 18.25
C GLU A 115 -1.10 39.30 17.01
N LEU A 116 -0.62 38.06 16.81
CA LEU A 116 0.18 37.68 15.66
C LEU A 116 -0.58 37.83 14.34
N ILE A 117 -1.85 37.38 14.29
CA ILE A 117 -2.70 37.51 13.11
C ILE A 117 -2.97 38.99 12.78
N SER A 118 -3.25 39.80 13.80
CA SER A 118 -3.45 41.24 13.63
C SER A 118 -2.22 41.93 13.04
N GLU A 119 -1.04 41.59 13.55
CA GLU A 119 0.23 42.13 13.07
C GLU A 119 0.54 41.72 11.62
N LEU A 120 0.30 40.45 11.28
CA LEU A 120 0.46 39.95 9.91
C LEU A 120 -0.46 40.65 8.93
N ASN A 121 -1.73 40.86 9.31
CA ASN A 121 -2.69 41.59 8.50
C ASN A 121 -2.26 43.05 8.33
N ARG A 122 -1.82 43.73 9.39
CA ARG A 122 -1.32 45.11 9.32
C ARG A 122 -0.18 45.25 8.31
N LYS A 123 0.84 44.40 8.41
CA LYS A 123 1.98 44.39 7.47
C LYS A 123 1.56 44.10 6.03
N ARG A 124 0.56 43.24 5.83
CA ARG A 124 0.00 42.96 4.50
C ARG A 124 -0.68 44.19 3.91
N TYR A 125 -1.46 44.94 4.69
CA TYR A 125 -2.09 46.18 4.23
C TYR A 125 -1.06 47.28 3.94
N GLU A 126 -0.06 47.48 4.81
CA GLU A 126 1.02 48.43 4.58
C GLU A 126 1.84 48.12 3.31
N GLY A 127 2.01 46.82 2.99
CA GLY A 127 2.66 46.38 1.75
C GLY A 127 1.79 46.55 0.49
N LEU A 128 0.47 46.58 0.63
CA LEU A 128 -0.47 46.85 -0.46
C LEU A 128 -0.61 48.36 -0.71
N GLU A 129 -0.58 49.19 0.34
CA GLU A 129 -0.63 50.66 0.25
C GLU A 129 0.66 51.30 -0.30
N LYS A 130 1.80 50.59 -0.25
CA LYS A 130 3.05 51.03 -0.87
C LYS A 130 3.19 50.68 -2.35
N LYS A 131 2.29 49.85 -2.90
CA LYS A 131 2.25 49.44 -4.31
C LYS A 131 1.36 50.28 -5.26
N PRO A 132 0.48 51.23 -4.87
CA PRO A 132 -0.34 51.98 -5.82
C PRO A 132 0.30 53.26 -6.37
N SER A 133 1.57 53.59 -6.08
CA SER A 133 2.18 54.84 -6.60
C SER A 133 3.19 54.65 -7.73
N GLU A 134 3.26 53.47 -8.35
CA GLU A 134 4.08 53.23 -9.55
C GLU A 134 3.16 52.92 -10.75
N PHE A 135 2.42 53.92 -11.21
CA PHE A 135 1.85 54.01 -12.56
C PHE A 135 1.83 55.47 -13.01
#